data_AF-A0A3L6NHG6-F1
#
_entry.id   AF-A0A3L6NHG6-F1
#
_cell.length_a   1.000
_cell.length_b   1.000
_cell.length_c   1.000
_cell.angle_alpha   90.00
_cell.angle_beta   90.00
_cell.angle_gamma   90.00
#
_symmetry.space_group_name_H-M   'P 1'
#
loop_
_entity.id
_entity.type
_entity.pdbx_description
1 polymer ?
#
loop_
_entity_poly.entity_id
_entity_poly.type
_entity_poly.pdbx_seq_one_letter_code
_entity_poly.pdbx_strand_id
1 'polypeptide(L)'
;MKLSETMQPSQVLATKRKLPMSESQYTNGAKRNGTERTKADVKKSLSSEFKHLEILFSPSVEMKIWAVAERSLNMPEPPTWFPEYTKPGSTEYVYRDASFWTSGFFPGLLYLIMERRKKFQTELRLLGLSRSEPDFPHMLQLEYASKWWTESLHQNGSLMGTHDLGFMICPWARLQWDLHRDPKAFDTLMTAANTLADRFSAKVGCIRSWDVCQTKVYSFTDPSKDFLVIIDNMMNLDLLFWAASEASSQADSTRFFDIAMAHARTSKEYLIRADWSSYHVANFDPWTGALKERLTNQGYSHTSCWSRGQAWAIAGFAKSYEWSGDNSFLDTAKNCADYFLGRLPDTHIPPWDFDAQEESGATTQPPDTSAAMVAAYGMLLIHQSLQSRSEPSPYLGHALRIVDSVCERHLNPAASQKQDLGTIPTVENGRATIVKCVETAAGLGDTILNGATINNFEFAPRRWADHGLVYADYFFVLFGNKLLEMNALRSLA
;
A
#
# COMPACT_ATOMS: atom_id res chain seq x y z
N MET A 1 -14.05 51.36 -11.06
CA MET A 1 -14.87 50.65 -12.06
C MET A 1 -13.96 50.08 -13.13
N LYS A 2 -13.53 48.83 -12.99
CA LYS A 2 -13.07 47.93 -14.06
C LYS A 2 -12.97 46.54 -13.44
N LEU A 3 -13.80 45.64 -13.97
CA LEU A 3 -14.07 44.30 -13.48
C LEU A 3 -13.09 43.29 -14.10
N SER A 4 -12.88 42.27 -13.30
CA SER A 4 -12.17 41.01 -13.48
C SER A 4 -12.67 40.15 -14.64
N GLU A 5 -11.76 39.46 -15.32
CA GLU A 5 -12.06 38.20 -16.01
C GLU A 5 -11.43 37.04 -15.22
N THR A 6 -12.29 36.26 -14.59
CA THR A 6 -12.01 34.97 -13.97
C THR A 6 -12.20 33.87 -15.01
N MET A 7 -11.17 33.03 -15.19
CA MET A 7 -11.27 31.80 -15.98
C MET A 7 -12.17 30.78 -15.25
N GLN A 8 -13.13 30.20 -15.98
CA GLN A 8 -14.01 29.14 -15.49
C GLN A 8 -13.32 27.77 -15.47
N PRO A 9 -13.53 26.93 -14.43
CA PRO A 9 -13.13 25.53 -14.43
C PRO A 9 -14.32 24.63 -14.81
N SER A 10 -14.38 24.15 -16.05
CA SER A 10 -15.20 22.98 -16.41
C SER A 10 -14.70 22.34 -17.70
N GLN A 11 -13.93 21.24 -17.61
CA GLN A 11 -13.81 20.20 -18.66
C GLN A 11 -12.91 18.99 -18.31
N VAL A 12 -12.54 18.76 -17.04
CA VAL A 12 -11.64 17.62 -16.70
C VAL A 12 -12.37 16.38 -16.13
N LEU A 13 -13.65 16.47 -15.77
CA LEU A 13 -14.42 15.32 -15.23
C LEU A 13 -15.53 14.85 -16.17
N ALA A 14 -15.18 14.50 -17.42
CA ALA A 14 -16.07 13.75 -18.31
C ALA A 14 -15.29 13.05 -19.42
N THR A 15 -14.52 12.01 -19.08
CA THR A 15 -14.19 10.98 -20.07
C THR A 15 -14.14 9.62 -19.39
N LYS A 16 -15.33 9.05 -19.18
CA LYS A 16 -15.49 7.59 -19.10
C LYS A 16 -14.97 6.99 -20.41
N ARG A 17 -13.75 6.47 -20.43
CA ARG A 17 -13.36 5.45 -21.42
C ARG A 17 -14.10 4.17 -21.06
N LYS A 18 -15.34 4.04 -21.55
CA LYS A 18 -15.93 2.73 -21.84
C LYS A 18 -14.98 2.05 -22.84
N LEU A 19 -14.32 0.97 -22.42
CA LEU A 19 -13.72 0.02 -23.36
C LEU A 19 -14.86 -0.58 -24.20
N PRO A 20 -14.88 -0.43 -25.53
CA PRO A 20 -15.78 -1.22 -26.35
C PRO A 20 -15.23 -2.64 -26.43
N MET A 21 -16.04 -3.63 -26.04
CA MET A 21 -15.88 -4.99 -26.56
C MET A 21 -16.18 -4.92 -28.06
N SER A 22 -15.19 -5.13 -28.92
CA SER A 22 -15.41 -5.29 -30.36
C SER A 22 -15.39 -6.76 -30.73
N GLU A 23 -16.51 -7.23 -31.26
CA GLU A 23 -16.63 -8.49 -31.99
C GLU A 23 -15.67 -8.52 -33.18
N SER A 24 -15.15 -9.72 -33.44
CA SER A 24 -14.25 -10.05 -34.54
C SER A 24 -14.88 -9.79 -35.91
N GLN A 25 -14.20 -9.00 -36.74
CA GLN A 25 -14.34 -9.10 -38.20
C GLN A 25 -12.95 -9.20 -38.84
N TYR A 26 -12.74 -10.34 -39.49
CA TYR A 26 -11.60 -10.67 -40.34
C TYR A 26 -11.49 -9.69 -41.51
N THR A 27 -10.33 -9.07 -41.70
CA THR A 27 -9.80 -8.75 -43.04
C THR A 27 -8.27 -8.78 -43.05
N ASN A 28 -7.73 -9.28 -44.16
CA ASN A 28 -6.34 -9.63 -44.42
C ASN A 28 -5.37 -8.43 -44.52
N GLY A 29 -4.14 -8.65 -44.06
CA GLY A 29 -2.93 -8.34 -44.83
C GLY A 29 -2.20 -7.01 -44.54
N ALA A 30 -1.26 -7.02 -43.60
CA ALA A 30 -0.01 -6.24 -43.71
C ALA A 30 1.06 -6.82 -42.76
N LYS A 31 2.15 -7.36 -43.31
CA LYS A 31 3.30 -7.87 -42.55
C LYS A 31 4.01 -6.72 -41.83
N ARG A 32 4.01 -6.75 -40.49
CA ARG A 32 5.01 -6.06 -39.66
C ARG A 32 5.86 -7.12 -38.97
N ASN A 33 7.16 -7.14 -39.28
CA ASN A 33 8.16 -7.93 -38.59
C ASN A 33 8.35 -7.37 -37.17
N GLY A 34 7.62 -7.91 -36.20
CA GLY A 34 7.97 -7.84 -34.79
C GLY A 34 8.54 -9.18 -34.39
N THR A 35 9.81 -9.22 -33.99
CA THR A 35 10.41 -10.40 -33.35
C THR A 35 9.68 -10.68 -32.04
N GLU A 36 8.82 -11.69 -32.01
CA GLU A 36 8.31 -12.28 -30.77
C GLU A 36 9.49 -12.91 -30.01
N ARG A 37 9.93 -12.26 -28.92
CA ARG A 37 10.90 -12.86 -28.00
C ARG A 37 10.27 -14.07 -27.32
N THR A 38 11.01 -15.17 -27.26
CA THR A 38 10.50 -16.43 -26.71
C THR A 38 10.46 -16.38 -25.19
N LYS A 39 9.67 -17.27 -24.55
CA LYS A 39 9.60 -17.41 -23.07
C LYS A 39 10.99 -17.58 -22.42
N ALA A 40 11.95 -18.18 -23.14
CA ALA A 40 13.31 -18.38 -22.66
C ALA A 40 14.13 -17.08 -22.60
N ASP A 41 13.86 -16.14 -23.50
CA ASP A 41 14.56 -14.86 -23.58
C ASP A 41 14.14 -13.92 -22.44
N VAL A 42 12.83 -13.91 -22.13
CA VAL A 42 12.26 -13.12 -21.03
C VAL A 42 12.79 -13.56 -19.66
N LYS A 43 12.82 -14.87 -19.43
CA LYS A 43 13.35 -15.45 -18.18
C LYS A 43 14.84 -15.16 -18.01
N LYS A 44 15.60 -15.16 -19.11
CA LYS A 44 17.04 -14.89 -19.10
C LYS A 44 17.36 -13.41 -18.82
N SER A 45 16.56 -12.47 -19.33
CA SER A 45 16.76 -11.02 -19.13
C SER A 45 16.58 -10.59 -17.67
N LEU A 46 15.43 -10.92 -17.07
CA LEU A 46 15.12 -10.61 -15.67
C LEU A 46 16.16 -11.20 -14.71
N SER A 47 16.56 -12.45 -14.93
CA SER A 47 17.52 -13.18 -14.10
C SER A 47 18.94 -12.61 -14.07
N SER A 48 19.32 -11.78 -15.05
CA SER A 48 20.69 -11.29 -15.18
C SER A 48 20.97 -10.03 -14.36
N GLU A 49 19.97 -9.17 -14.14
CA GLU A 49 20.09 -7.93 -13.36
C GLU A 49 19.40 -8.02 -11.98
N PHE A 50 18.26 -8.71 -11.88
CA PHE A 50 17.49 -8.83 -10.63
C PHE A 50 17.15 -10.29 -10.33
N LYS A 51 17.82 -10.86 -9.32
CA LYS A 51 17.83 -12.32 -9.09
C LYS A 51 16.64 -12.82 -8.27
N HIS A 52 15.98 -11.94 -7.51
CA HIS A 52 15.05 -12.31 -6.45
C HIS A 52 13.61 -11.83 -6.70
N LEU A 53 13.36 -11.09 -7.79
CA LEU A 53 12.03 -10.55 -8.08
C LEU A 53 10.95 -11.60 -8.36
N GLU A 54 11.32 -12.80 -8.82
CA GLU A 54 10.36 -13.90 -8.99
C GLU A 54 9.66 -14.27 -7.67
N ILE A 55 10.27 -13.95 -6.51
CA ILE A 55 9.73 -14.26 -5.19
C ILE A 55 8.43 -13.50 -4.89
N LEU A 56 8.24 -12.30 -5.48
CA LEU A 56 6.99 -11.51 -5.38
C LEU A 56 5.74 -12.32 -5.78
N PHE A 57 5.94 -13.31 -6.66
CA PHE A 57 4.89 -14.15 -7.24
C PHE A 57 4.95 -15.60 -6.73
N SER A 58 5.83 -15.89 -5.78
CA SER A 58 6.04 -17.26 -5.30
C SER A 58 4.82 -17.81 -4.56
N PRO A 59 4.55 -19.13 -4.65
CA PRO A 59 3.50 -19.76 -3.84
C PRO A 59 3.68 -19.58 -2.34
N SER A 60 4.94 -19.51 -1.87
CA SER A 60 5.26 -19.28 -0.46
C SER A 60 4.62 -18.00 0.09
N VAL A 61 4.59 -16.91 -0.69
CA VAL A 61 3.99 -15.64 -0.27
C VAL A 61 2.50 -15.83 0.03
N GLU A 62 1.77 -16.48 -0.88
CA GLU A 62 0.35 -16.74 -0.68
C GLU A 62 0.09 -17.72 0.46
N MET A 63 0.96 -18.72 0.63
CA MET A 63 0.85 -19.71 1.71
C MET A 63 1.07 -19.10 3.09
N LYS A 64 1.99 -18.13 3.23
CA LYS A 64 2.15 -17.41 4.51
C LYS A 64 0.87 -16.69 4.92
N ILE A 65 0.27 -15.95 3.99
CA ILE A 65 -0.97 -15.20 4.26
C ILE A 65 -2.13 -16.18 4.55
N TRP A 66 -2.24 -17.26 3.79
CA TRP A 66 -3.26 -18.27 4.02
C TRP A 66 -3.11 -18.96 5.39
N ALA A 67 -1.89 -19.31 5.79
CA ALA A 67 -1.62 -19.97 7.07
C ALA A 67 -2.03 -19.11 8.29
N VAL A 68 -2.01 -17.79 8.16
CA VAL A 68 -2.53 -16.88 9.20
C VAL A 68 -4.05 -16.79 9.11
N ALA A 69 -4.60 -16.67 7.91
CA ALA A 69 -6.04 -16.49 7.70
C ALA A 69 -6.85 -17.72 8.12
N GLU A 70 -6.36 -18.93 7.86
CA GLU A 70 -7.07 -20.18 8.14
C GLU A 70 -7.30 -20.43 9.64
N ARG A 71 -6.47 -19.84 10.51
CA ARG A 71 -6.57 -19.97 11.98
C ARG A 71 -7.89 -19.47 12.53
N SER A 72 -8.54 -18.53 11.86
CA SER A 72 -9.81 -17.94 12.30
C SER A 72 -11.05 -18.47 11.58
N LEU A 73 -10.89 -19.25 10.51
CA LEU A 73 -12.02 -19.65 9.65
C LEU A 73 -12.97 -20.67 10.31
N ASN A 74 -12.49 -21.38 11.33
CA ASN A 74 -13.28 -22.34 12.10
C ASN A 74 -13.79 -21.77 13.43
N MET A 75 -13.63 -20.46 13.67
CA MET A 75 -14.14 -19.80 14.87
C MET A 75 -15.65 -19.51 14.74
N PRO A 76 -16.40 -19.43 15.86
CA PRO A 76 -17.85 -19.20 15.82
C PRO A 76 -18.24 -17.79 15.33
N GLU A 77 -17.32 -16.82 15.41
CA GLU A 77 -17.54 -15.43 15.02
C GLU A 77 -16.38 -14.90 14.18
N PRO A 78 -16.63 -13.93 13.29
CA PRO A 78 -15.59 -13.23 12.54
C PRO A 78 -14.52 -12.57 13.45
N PRO A 79 -13.27 -12.40 12.97
CA PRO A 79 -12.19 -11.83 13.77
C PRO A 79 -12.48 -10.40 14.21
N THR A 80 -12.25 -10.10 15.49
CA THR A 80 -12.24 -8.73 16.04
C THR A 80 -10.82 -8.24 16.36
N TRP A 81 -9.83 -9.12 16.20
CA TRP A 81 -8.41 -8.86 16.39
C TRP A 81 -7.65 -9.11 15.09
N PHE A 82 -6.73 -8.21 14.75
CA PHE A 82 -6.05 -8.17 13.46
C PHE A 82 -4.52 -8.20 13.61
N PRO A 83 -3.80 -8.94 12.75
CA PRO A 83 -2.34 -8.92 12.72
C PRO A 83 -1.77 -7.51 12.57
N GLU A 84 -0.75 -7.16 13.37
CA GLU A 84 -0.06 -5.86 13.27
C GLU A 84 1.45 -6.05 13.00
N TYR A 85 2.17 -6.70 13.92
CA TYR A 85 3.63 -6.82 13.89
C TYR A 85 4.12 -8.10 14.56
N THR A 86 5.37 -8.49 14.36
CA THR A 86 6.02 -9.53 15.20
C THR A 86 6.90 -8.86 16.26
N LYS A 87 7.10 -9.47 17.43
CA LYS A 87 8.09 -8.95 18.39
C LYS A 87 9.51 -9.18 17.82
N PRO A 88 10.51 -8.32 18.12
CA PRO A 88 11.89 -8.59 17.75
C PRO A 88 12.33 -9.99 18.22
N GLY A 89 12.88 -10.79 17.30
CA GLY A 89 13.26 -12.19 17.55
C GLY A 89 12.10 -13.19 17.62
N SER A 90 10.86 -12.77 17.39
CA SER A 90 9.67 -13.63 17.33
C SER A 90 9.16 -13.77 15.90
N THR A 91 8.55 -14.92 15.64
CA THR A 91 7.99 -15.31 14.34
C THR A 91 6.48 -15.10 14.26
N GLU A 92 5.78 -14.89 15.37
CA GLU A 92 4.31 -14.84 15.39
C GLU A 92 3.79 -13.41 15.39
N TYR A 93 2.66 -13.19 14.71
CA TYR A 93 1.97 -11.91 14.77
C TYR A 93 1.45 -11.61 16.18
N VAL A 94 1.66 -10.37 16.60
CA VAL A 94 0.91 -9.71 17.66
C VAL A 94 -0.29 -9.02 17.03
N TYR A 95 -1.44 -9.18 17.68
CA TYR A 95 -2.72 -8.71 17.17
C TYR A 95 -3.19 -7.44 17.90
N ARG A 96 -4.00 -6.64 17.22
CA ARG A 96 -4.66 -5.43 17.74
C ARG A 96 -6.14 -5.43 17.47
N ASP A 97 -6.85 -4.56 18.20
CA ASP A 97 -8.27 -4.33 18.02
C ASP A 97 -8.60 -3.87 16.60
N ALA A 98 -9.79 -4.24 16.10
CA ALA A 98 -10.32 -3.82 14.80
C ALA A 98 -10.25 -2.31 14.59
N SER A 99 -10.43 -1.51 15.64
CA SER A 99 -10.38 -0.04 15.59
C SER A 99 -8.97 0.55 15.41
N PHE A 100 -7.92 -0.28 15.43
CA PHE A 100 -6.55 0.20 15.25
C PHE A 100 -6.20 0.43 13.77
N TRP A 101 -5.36 1.43 13.48
CA TRP A 101 -5.14 1.94 12.12
C TRP A 101 -4.61 0.92 11.10
N THR A 102 -3.96 -0.16 11.56
CA THR A 102 -3.41 -1.20 10.68
C THR A 102 -4.41 -2.31 10.32
N SER A 103 -5.63 -2.28 10.84
CA SER A 103 -6.57 -3.41 10.74
C SER A 103 -6.98 -3.76 9.31
N GLY A 104 -6.91 -2.80 8.38
CA GLY A 104 -7.25 -3.02 6.98
C GLY A 104 -6.21 -3.79 6.16
N PHE A 105 -4.93 -3.80 6.57
CA PHE A 105 -3.84 -4.32 5.73
C PHE A 105 -3.86 -5.85 5.61
N PHE A 106 -4.11 -6.58 6.70
CA PHE A 106 -4.15 -8.05 6.65
C PHE A 106 -5.26 -8.59 5.74
N PRO A 107 -6.55 -8.21 5.91
CA PRO A 107 -7.56 -8.61 4.94
C PRO A 107 -7.25 -8.08 3.54
N GLY A 108 -6.64 -6.90 3.41
CA GLY A 108 -6.15 -6.38 2.13
C GLY A 108 -5.20 -7.34 1.40
N LEU A 109 -4.34 -8.07 2.12
CA LEU A 109 -3.49 -9.11 1.53
C LEU A 109 -4.30 -10.24 0.88
N LEU A 110 -5.38 -10.70 1.54
CA LEU A 110 -6.27 -11.74 0.99
C LEU A 110 -6.91 -11.26 -0.32
N TYR A 111 -7.37 -10.01 -0.34
CA TYR A 111 -7.93 -9.39 -1.53
C TYR A 111 -6.90 -9.18 -2.66
N LEU A 112 -5.67 -8.80 -2.35
CA LEU A 112 -4.60 -8.67 -3.35
C LEU A 112 -4.22 -10.02 -3.98
N ILE A 113 -4.19 -11.10 -3.19
CA ILE A 113 -3.99 -12.45 -3.72
C ILE A 113 -5.17 -12.84 -4.62
N MET A 114 -6.41 -12.55 -4.18
CA MET A 114 -7.60 -12.80 -5.00
C MET A 114 -7.58 -12.03 -6.31
N GLU A 115 -7.23 -10.73 -6.26
CA GLU A 115 -7.07 -9.90 -7.44
C GLU A 115 -6.05 -10.52 -8.41
N ARG A 116 -4.88 -10.91 -7.90
CA ARG A 116 -3.81 -11.51 -8.70
C ARG A 116 -4.31 -12.73 -9.47
N ARG A 117 -5.01 -13.62 -8.77
CA ARG A 117 -5.55 -14.85 -9.36
C ARG A 117 -6.70 -14.60 -10.35
N LYS A 118 -7.45 -13.52 -10.19
CA LYS A 118 -8.57 -13.18 -11.09
C LYS A 118 -8.13 -12.38 -12.31
N LYS A 119 -7.25 -11.40 -12.13
CA LYS A 119 -6.91 -10.41 -13.16
C LYS A 119 -5.62 -10.72 -13.92
N PHE A 120 -4.62 -11.35 -13.28
CA PHE A 120 -3.25 -11.37 -13.81
C PHE A 120 -2.74 -12.75 -14.25
N GLN A 121 -3.63 -13.71 -14.50
CA GLN A 121 -3.25 -15.07 -14.92
C GLN A 121 -2.51 -15.11 -16.26
N THR A 122 -2.91 -14.24 -17.18
CA THR A 122 -2.28 -14.15 -18.51
C THR A 122 -0.86 -13.62 -18.40
N GLU A 123 -0.65 -12.58 -17.59
CA GLU A 123 0.63 -11.95 -17.31
C GLU A 123 1.57 -12.95 -16.64
N LEU A 124 1.10 -13.65 -15.60
CA LEU A 124 1.85 -14.71 -14.91
C LEU A 124 2.26 -15.84 -15.87
N ARG A 125 1.36 -16.29 -16.76
CA ARG A 125 1.68 -17.31 -17.77
C ARG A 125 2.73 -16.84 -18.76
N LEU A 126 2.68 -15.58 -19.18
CA LEU A 126 3.64 -15.01 -20.13
C LEU A 126 5.02 -14.81 -19.50
N LEU A 127 5.09 -14.59 -18.19
CA LEU A 127 6.34 -14.58 -17.42
C LEU A 127 6.84 -15.98 -17.04
N GLY A 128 6.09 -17.05 -17.35
CA GLY A 128 6.45 -18.41 -16.93
C GLY A 128 6.30 -18.67 -15.43
N LEU A 129 5.53 -17.84 -14.74
CA LEU A 129 5.24 -17.89 -13.29
C LEU A 129 3.86 -18.52 -12.99
N SER A 130 3.14 -18.98 -14.02
CA SER A 130 1.87 -19.71 -13.86
C SER A 130 2.11 -21.05 -13.18
N ARG A 131 1.22 -21.41 -12.26
CA ARG A 131 1.24 -22.71 -11.58
C ARG A 131 0.76 -23.82 -12.51
N SER A 132 1.34 -25.01 -12.34
CA SER A 132 0.89 -26.26 -12.98
C SER A 132 -0.09 -27.06 -12.11
N GLU A 133 -0.09 -26.82 -10.80
CA GLU A 133 -0.96 -27.47 -9.83
C GLU A 133 -2.25 -26.67 -9.60
N PRO A 134 -3.35 -27.32 -9.18
CA PRO A 134 -4.57 -26.61 -8.80
C PRO A 134 -4.30 -25.65 -7.64
N ASP A 135 -4.85 -24.45 -7.74
CA ASP A 135 -4.65 -23.40 -6.74
C ASP A 135 -5.14 -23.84 -5.35
N PHE A 136 -4.26 -23.76 -4.37
CA PHE A 136 -4.59 -23.80 -2.96
C PHE A 136 -4.26 -22.44 -2.30
N PRO A 137 -5.08 -21.93 -1.37
CA PRO A 137 -6.49 -22.30 -1.17
C PRO A 137 -7.31 -22.18 -2.45
N HIS A 138 -8.41 -22.92 -2.59
CA HIS A 138 -9.30 -22.74 -3.73
C HIS A 138 -9.89 -21.31 -3.74
N MET A 139 -10.27 -20.78 -4.91
CA MET A 139 -10.75 -19.38 -5.00
C MET A 139 -11.97 -19.10 -4.10
N LEU A 140 -12.88 -20.06 -3.96
CA LEU A 140 -14.02 -19.92 -3.05
C LEU A 140 -13.61 -19.87 -1.57
N GLN A 141 -12.55 -20.59 -1.18
CA GLN A 141 -12.02 -20.52 0.19
C GLN A 141 -11.36 -19.17 0.45
N LEU A 142 -10.62 -18.64 -0.54
CA LEU A 142 -10.02 -17.32 -0.43
C LEU A 142 -11.09 -16.22 -0.37
N GLU A 143 -12.16 -16.32 -1.18
CA GLU A 143 -13.29 -15.37 -1.13
C GLU A 143 -14.01 -15.44 0.23
N TYR A 144 -14.27 -16.65 0.74
CA TYR A 144 -14.82 -16.83 2.08
C TYR A 144 -13.93 -16.20 3.15
N ALA A 145 -12.63 -16.50 3.15
CA ALA A 145 -11.69 -15.93 4.10
C ALA A 145 -11.63 -14.40 4.00
N SER A 146 -11.60 -13.86 2.78
CA SER A 146 -11.56 -12.40 2.56
C SER A 146 -12.79 -11.71 3.16
N LYS A 147 -13.99 -12.27 2.97
CA LYS A 147 -15.24 -11.76 3.57
C LYS A 147 -15.27 -11.95 5.08
N TRP A 148 -14.86 -13.13 5.56
CA TRP A 148 -14.81 -13.47 6.99
C TRP A 148 -13.93 -12.49 7.77
N TRP A 149 -12.74 -12.19 7.25
CA TRP A 149 -11.81 -11.26 7.88
C TRP A 149 -12.23 -9.78 7.77
N THR A 150 -13.17 -9.41 6.92
CA THR A 150 -13.64 -8.01 6.79
C THR A 150 -14.98 -7.73 7.44
N GLU A 151 -15.73 -8.76 7.86
CA GLU A 151 -17.09 -8.59 8.36
C GLU A 151 -17.16 -7.59 9.53
N SER A 152 -16.22 -7.67 10.48
CA SER A 152 -16.13 -6.77 11.63
C SER A 152 -15.54 -5.39 11.31
N LEU A 153 -14.95 -5.19 10.11
CA LEU A 153 -14.31 -3.93 9.71
C LEU A 153 -15.27 -2.96 9.04
N HIS A 154 -16.46 -3.39 8.60
CA HIS A 154 -17.45 -2.48 8.02
C HIS A 154 -17.83 -1.33 8.96
N GLN A 155 -17.91 -1.60 10.27
CA GLN A 155 -18.21 -0.58 11.28
C GLN A 155 -17.13 0.51 11.38
N ASN A 156 -15.89 0.21 10.95
CA ASN A 156 -14.79 1.15 11.04
C ASN A 156 -14.97 2.37 10.13
N GLY A 157 -15.83 2.28 9.10
CA GLY A 157 -16.14 3.43 8.24
C GLY A 157 -16.69 4.63 9.01
N SER A 158 -17.28 4.41 10.19
CA SER A 158 -17.82 5.47 11.05
C SER A 158 -16.90 5.85 12.21
N LEU A 159 -15.66 5.35 12.25
CA LEU A 159 -14.72 5.67 13.34
C LEU A 159 -14.25 7.12 13.24
N MET A 160 -14.66 7.91 14.22
CA MET A 160 -14.25 9.29 14.40
C MET A 160 -12.87 9.36 15.08
N GLY A 161 -12.26 10.54 15.09
CA GLY A 161 -11.03 10.78 15.86
C GLY A 161 -9.71 10.40 15.18
N THR A 162 -9.76 9.75 14.01
CA THR A 162 -8.58 9.37 13.22
C THR A 162 -8.71 9.75 11.75
N HIS A 163 -7.58 10.00 11.09
CA HIS A 163 -7.49 10.14 9.65
C HIS A 163 -7.21 8.82 8.92
N ASP A 164 -6.88 7.75 9.65
CA ASP A 164 -6.41 6.47 9.10
C ASP A 164 -7.52 5.63 8.43
N LEU A 165 -8.71 6.21 8.21
CA LEU A 165 -9.83 5.53 7.56
C LEU A 165 -9.48 5.03 6.15
N GLY A 166 -8.59 5.73 5.44
CA GLY A 166 -8.05 5.24 4.17
C GLY A 166 -7.28 3.94 4.36
N PHE A 167 -6.35 3.87 5.32
CA PHE A 167 -5.60 2.64 5.64
C PHE A 167 -6.48 1.52 6.20
N MET A 168 -7.52 1.85 6.96
CA MET A 168 -8.38 0.84 7.58
C MET A 168 -9.38 0.23 6.60
N ILE A 169 -9.81 0.98 5.59
CA ILE A 169 -10.92 0.58 4.71
C ILE A 169 -10.47 0.30 3.26
N CYS A 170 -9.66 1.19 2.65
CA CYS A 170 -9.32 1.06 1.23
C CYS A 170 -8.63 -0.26 0.86
N PRO A 171 -7.67 -0.81 1.65
CA PRO A 171 -6.92 -2.00 1.27
C PRO A 171 -7.78 -3.22 0.91
N TRP A 172 -8.95 -3.36 1.52
CA TRP A 172 -9.87 -4.48 1.27
C TRP A 172 -11.15 -4.03 0.56
N ALA A 173 -11.75 -2.92 0.97
CA ALA A 173 -13.07 -2.52 0.47
C ALA A 173 -13.02 -2.06 -0.98
N ARG A 174 -11.95 -1.35 -1.40
CA ARG A 174 -11.77 -0.98 -2.82
C ARG A 174 -11.66 -2.21 -3.70
N LEU A 175 -10.87 -3.20 -3.30
CA LEU A 175 -10.71 -4.44 -4.05
C LEU A 175 -12.02 -5.24 -4.09
N GLN A 176 -12.76 -5.30 -2.99
CA GLN A 176 -14.07 -5.96 -2.96
C GLN A 176 -15.08 -5.26 -3.90
N TRP A 177 -15.10 -3.93 -3.92
CA TRP A 177 -15.91 -3.16 -4.89
C TRP A 177 -15.46 -3.39 -6.33
N ASP A 178 -14.16 -3.30 -6.61
CA ASP A 178 -13.62 -3.38 -7.98
C ASP A 178 -13.77 -4.79 -8.58
N LEU A 179 -13.66 -5.83 -7.74
CA LEU A 179 -13.77 -7.23 -8.17
C LEU A 179 -15.22 -7.73 -8.25
N HIS A 180 -16.09 -7.26 -7.36
CA HIS A 180 -17.43 -7.85 -7.18
C HIS A 180 -18.60 -6.86 -7.27
N ARG A 181 -18.33 -5.55 -7.32
CA ARG A 181 -19.35 -4.49 -7.18
C ARG A 181 -20.23 -4.70 -5.94
N ASP A 182 -19.59 -5.09 -4.85
CA ASP A 182 -20.24 -5.35 -3.57
C ASP A 182 -20.83 -4.07 -2.95
N PRO A 183 -22.16 -3.97 -2.77
CA PRO A 183 -22.79 -2.76 -2.25
C PRO A 183 -22.38 -2.43 -0.81
N LYS A 184 -22.14 -3.43 0.04
CA LYS A 184 -21.76 -3.22 1.45
C LYS A 184 -20.36 -2.60 1.54
N ALA A 185 -19.42 -3.05 0.70
CA ALA A 185 -18.10 -2.45 0.58
C ALA A 185 -18.16 -1.02 0.04
N PHE A 186 -19.02 -0.76 -0.96
CA PHE A 186 -19.25 0.59 -1.48
C PHE A 186 -19.77 1.54 -0.40
N ASP A 187 -20.82 1.13 0.33
CA ASP A 187 -21.41 1.91 1.41
C ASP A 187 -20.39 2.18 2.52
N THR A 188 -19.52 1.21 2.82
CA THR A 188 -18.44 1.37 3.79
C THR A 188 -17.43 2.41 3.34
N LEU A 189 -17.00 2.36 2.08
CA LEU A 189 -16.07 3.35 1.52
C LEU A 189 -16.67 4.76 1.51
N MET A 190 -17.93 4.91 1.11
CA MET A 190 -18.61 6.21 1.10
C MET A 190 -18.84 6.75 2.52
N THR A 191 -19.14 5.88 3.48
CA THR A 191 -19.24 6.26 4.90
C THR A 191 -17.89 6.74 5.40
N ALA A 192 -16.82 5.96 5.17
CA ALA A 192 -15.46 6.32 5.55
C ALA A 192 -14.99 7.63 4.91
N ALA A 193 -15.33 7.88 3.65
CA ALA A 193 -14.99 9.11 2.95
C ALA A 193 -15.69 10.34 3.57
N ASN A 194 -16.98 10.22 3.93
CA ASN A 194 -17.69 11.28 4.64
C ASN A 194 -17.07 11.53 6.02
N THR A 195 -16.83 10.47 6.81
CA THR A 195 -16.21 10.57 8.14
C THR A 195 -14.81 11.20 8.07
N LEU A 196 -14.00 10.84 7.07
CA LEU A 196 -12.69 11.43 6.85
C LEU A 196 -12.79 12.91 6.42
N ALA A 197 -13.72 13.24 5.52
CA ALA A 197 -13.96 14.60 5.04
C ALA A 197 -14.46 15.53 6.16
N ASP A 198 -15.20 15.03 7.14
CA ASP A 198 -15.69 15.81 8.29
C ASP A 198 -14.55 16.27 9.23
N ARG A 199 -13.36 15.67 9.10
CA ARG A 199 -12.15 16.10 9.81
C ARG A 199 -11.39 17.23 9.11
N PHE A 200 -11.87 17.69 7.95
CA PHE A 200 -11.27 18.80 7.21
C PHE A 200 -11.57 20.16 7.85
N SER A 201 -10.53 20.98 7.98
CA SER A 201 -10.67 22.40 8.33
C SER A 201 -10.33 23.24 7.12
N ALA A 202 -11.31 23.97 6.59
CA ALA A 202 -11.08 24.94 5.50
C ALA A 202 -10.10 26.05 5.88
N LYS A 203 -9.95 26.33 7.19
CA LYS A 203 -9.07 27.37 7.68
C LYS A 203 -7.60 26.96 7.72
N VAL A 204 -7.35 25.70 8.07
CA VAL A 204 -6.01 25.11 8.02
C VAL A 204 -5.69 24.63 6.61
N GLY A 205 -6.71 24.22 5.84
CA GLY A 205 -6.54 23.58 4.53
C GLY A 205 -6.17 22.09 4.62
N CYS A 206 -6.33 21.47 5.79
CA CYS A 206 -5.98 20.06 6.03
C CYS A 206 -7.07 19.28 6.74
N ILE A 207 -6.91 17.96 6.69
CA ILE A 207 -7.65 16.97 7.48
C ILE A 207 -6.85 16.76 8.76
N ARG A 208 -7.52 16.78 9.91
CA ARG A 208 -6.86 16.56 11.20
C ARG A 208 -6.45 15.10 11.36
N SER A 209 -5.18 14.86 11.66
CA SER A 209 -4.65 13.50 11.82
C SER A 209 -5.09 12.84 13.12
N TRP A 210 -4.91 13.51 14.26
CA TRP A 210 -5.26 12.99 15.58
C TRP A 210 -5.98 14.06 16.40
N ASP A 211 -6.94 13.65 17.23
CA ASP A 211 -7.56 14.54 18.22
C ASP A 211 -6.69 14.65 19.48
N VAL A 212 -5.99 13.58 19.84
CA VAL A 212 -5.10 13.51 21.00
C VAL A 212 -3.81 12.80 20.59
N CYS A 213 -2.67 13.37 20.99
CA CYS A 213 -1.36 12.75 20.83
C CYS A 213 -0.52 13.04 22.08
N GLN A 214 -0.18 11.99 22.82
CA GLN A 214 0.64 12.08 24.01
C GLN A 214 1.91 11.26 23.84
N THR A 215 3.05 11.91 24.02
CA THR A 215 4.37 11.29 24.02
C THR A 215 5.08 11.66 25.33
N LYS A 216 6.31 11.19 25.52
CA LYS A 216 7.14 11.67 26.64
C LYS A 216 7.71 13.08 26.40
N VAL A 217 7.59 13.63 25.18
CA VAL A 217 8.19 14.92 24.78
C VAL A 217 7.15 16.04 24.72
N TYR A 218 5.94 15.73 24.27
CA TYR A 218 4.83 16.68 24.14
C TYR A 218 3.50 15.99 24.42
N SER A 219 2.47 16.79 24.73
CA SER A 219 1.12 16.30 24.99
C SER A 219 0.09 17.25 24.41
N PHE A 220 -0.57 16.83 23.33
CA PHE A 220 -1.71 17.51 22.71
C PHE A 220 -2.98 16.76 23.08
N THR A 221 -3.85 17.38 23.89
CA THR A 221 -5.08 16.75 24.40
C THR A 221 -6.33 17.61 24.16
N ASP A 222 -6.18 18.79 23.58
CA ASP A 222 -7.25 19.76 23.38
C ASP A 222 -7.32 20.17 21.91
N PRO A 223 -8.21 19.53 21.11
CA PRO A 223 -8.33 19.81 19.69
C PRO A 223 -8.82 21.23 19.36
N SER A 224 -9.22 22.04 20.36
CA SER A 224 -9.54 23.46 20.16
C SER A 224 -8.32 24.37 20.15
N LYS A 225 -7.14 23.86 20.54
CA LYS A 225 -5.87 24.60 20.61
C LYS A 225 -4.83 24.15 19.60
N ASP A 226 -4.94 22.89 19.16
CA ASP A 226 -3.95 22.24 18.30
C ASP A 226 -4.65 21.50 17.16
N PHE A 227 -4.09 21.65 15.96
CA PHE A 227 -4.54 20.94 14.77
C PHE A 227 -3.33 20.22 14.17
N LEU A 228 -3.20 18.94 14.49
CA LEU A 228 -2.08 18.11 14.06
C LEU A 228 -2.34 17.53 12.67
N VAL A 229 -1.36 17.67 11.78
CA VAL A 229 -1.33 17.07 10.44
C VAL A 229 -0.03 16.30 10.30
N ILE A 230 -0.11 15.05 9.86
CA ILE A 230 1.06 14.19 9.63
C ILE A 230 1.19 13.79 8.17
N ILE A 231 2.41 13.47 7.74
CA ILE A 231 2.71 13.14 6.34
C ILE A 231 2.00 11.87 5.85
N ASP A 232 1.75 10.91 6.74
CA ASP A 232 1.00 9.67 6.52
C ASP A 232 -0.42 9.95 6.00
N ASN A 233 -0.98 11.11 6.37
CA ASN A 233 -2.31 11.53 5.96
C ASN A 233 -2.42 11.71 4.44
N MET A 234 -1.30 11.90 3.73
CA MET A 234 -1.26 11.92 2.27
C MET A 234 -1.75 10.60 1.66
N MET A 235 -1.48 9.46 2.29
CA MET A 235 -1.94 8.16 1.78
C MET A 235 -3.45 7.96 1.93
N ASN A 236 -4.05 8.62 2.92
CA ASN A 236 -5.49 8.53 3.18
C ASN A 236 -6.34 9.37 2.21
N LEU A 237 -5.71 10.26 1.44
CA LEU A 237 -6.40 11.06 0.41
C LEU A 237 -6.92 10.22 -0.76
N ASP A 238 -6.34 9.04 -0.99
CA ASP A 238 -6.80 8.10 -2.01
C ASP A 238 -8.28 7.74 -1.83
N LEU A 239 -8.75 7.64 -0.58
CA LEU A 239 -10.16 7.41 -0.25
C LEU A 239 -11.06 8.54 -0.75
N LEU A 240 -10.66 9.81 -0.52
CA LEU A 240 -11.46 10.96 -0.91
C LEU A 240 -11.46 11.16 -2.42
N PHE A 241 -10.31 11.01 -3.08
CA PHE A 241 -10.26 11.06 -4.54
C PHE A 241 -11.10 9.94 -5.18
N TRP A 242 -11.03 8.72 -4.65
CA TRP A 242 -11.89 7.64 -5.10
C TRP A 242 -13.38 7.95 -4.90
N ALA A 243 -13.76 8.41 -3.70
CA ALA A 243 -15.14 8.77 -3.40
C ALA A 243 -15.65 9.90 -4.30
N ALA A 244 -14.79 10.87 -4.63
CA ALA A 244 -15.11 11.92 -5.60
C ALA A 244 -15.44 11.35 -6.98
N SER A 245 -14.72 10.31 -7.42
CA SER A 245 -14.91 9.67 -8.72
C SER A 245 -16.16 8.79 -8.81
N GLU A 246 -16.64 8.28 -7.67
CA GLU A 246 -17.80 7.38 -7.55
C GLU A 246 -19.05 8.10 -7.02
N ALA A 247 -18.93 9.36 -6.63
CA ALA A 247 -20.03 10.15 -6.07
C ALA A 247 -21.23 10.22 -7.03
N SER A 248 -22.43 10.04 -6.47
CA SER A 248 -23.69 10.14 -7.22
C SER A 248 -24.10 11.57 -7.53
N SER A 249 -23.58 12.56 -6.79
CA SER A 249 -23.87 13.98 -6.97
C SER A 249 -22.60 14.77 -7.32
N GLN A 250 -22.73 15.78 -8.19
CA GLN A 250 -21.62 16.68 -8.52
C GLN A 250 -21.13 17.47 -7.29
N ALA A 251 -22.02 17.76 -6.35
CA ALA A 251 -21.68 18.47 -5.11
C ALA A 251 -20.73 17.63 -4.24
N ASP A 252 -21.06 16.34 -4.02
CA ASP A 252 -20.20 15.44 -3.26
C ASP A 252 -18.88 15.16 -3.98
N SER A 253 -18.95 14.95 -5.30
CA SER A 253 -17.76 14.80 -6.14
C SER A 253 -16.79 15.96 -5.96
N THR A 254 -17.30 17.20 -6.06
CA THR A 254 -16.51 18.43 -5.90
C THR A 254 -15.99 18.56 -4.47
N ARG A 255 -16.83 18.33 -3.46
CA ARG A 255 -16.46 18.41 -2.04
C ARG A 255 -15.28 17.49 -1.71
N PHE A 256 -15.37 16.21 -2.06
CA PHE A 256 -14.31 15.25 -1.76
C PHE A 256 -13.00 15.57 -2.48
N PHE A 257 -13.10 15.94 -3.77
CA PHE A 257 -11.93 16.30 -4.57
C PHE A 257 -11.22 17.56 -4.02
N ASP A 258 -11.97 18.61 -3.73
CA ASP A 258 -11.42 19.88 -3.24
C ASP A 258 -10.76 19.74 -1.87
N ILE A 259 -11.35 18.94 -0.97
CA ILE A 259 -10.75 18.61 0.32
C ILE A 259 -9.40 17.91 0.14
N ALA A 260 -9.35 16.89 -0.72
CA ALA A 260 -8.13 16.14 -0.98
C ALA A 260 -7.03 17.04 -1.61
N MET A 261 -7.42 17.89 -2.57
CA MET A 261 -6.52 18.86 -3.19
C MET A 261 -5.97 19.89 -2.19
N ALA A 262 -6.83 20.45 -1.34
CA ALA A 262 -6.44 21.41 -0.32
C ALA A 262 -5.44 20.77 0.67
N HIS A 263 -5.73 19.55 1.14
CA HIS A 263 -4.84 18.83 2.04
C HIS A 263 -3.47 18.59 1.41
N ALA A 264 -3.43 18.09 0.17
CA ALA A 264 -2.18 17.80 -0.52
C ALA A 264 -1.32 19.06 -0.73
N ARG A 265 -1.94 20.18 -1.13
CA ARG A 265 -1.23 21.47 -1.32
C ARG A 265 -0.65 22.00 -0.01
N THR A 266 -1.45 21.99 1.06
CA THR A 266 -1.01 22.46 2.38
C THR A 266 0.07 21.55 2.94
N SER A 267 -0.06 20.23 2.80
CA SER A 267 0.97 19.27 3.22
C SER A 267 2.28 19.48 2.48
N LYS A 268 2.23 19.75 1.17
CA LYS A 268 3.44 20.11 0.40
C LYS A 268 4.13 21.34 0.96
N GLU A 269 3.38 22.40 1.28
CA GLU A 269 3.93 23.66 1.79
C GLU A 269 4.56 23.51 3.19
N TYR A 270 3.91 22.74 4.08
CA TYR A 270 4.27 22.72 5.50
C TYR A 270 5.04 21.49 5.95
N LEU A 271 4.90 20.35 5.27
CA LEU A 271 5.57 19.10 5.65
C LEU A 271 6.78 18.76 4.77
N ILE A 272 6.93 19.34 3.58
CA ILE A 272 8.12 19.14 2.74
C ILE A 272 9.11 20.28 2.95
N ARG A 273 10.36 19.92 3.24
CA ARG A 273 11.47 20.87 3.45
C ARG A 273 12.03 21.35 2.11
N ALA A 274 12.85 22.40 2.18
CA ALA A 274 13.50 22.97 1.01
C ALA A 274 14.50 22.01 0.32
N ASP A 275 15.03 21.04 1.06
CA ASP A 275 15.92 19.97 0.55
C ASP A 275 15.16 18.71 0.11
N TRP A 276 13.82 18.75 0.13
CA TRP A 276 12.92 17.64 -0.22
C TRP A 276 12.85 16.47 0.78
N SER A 277 13.47 16.62 1.95
CA SER A 277 13.14 15.78 3.10
C SER A 277 11.77 16.15 3.69
N SER A 278 11.11 15.23 4.40
CA SER A 278 9.83 15.49 5.05
C SER A 278 9.93 15.67 6.57
N TYR A 279 9.21 16.65 7.11
CA TYR A 279 8.78 16.62 8.51
C TYR A 279 7.74 15.51 8.72
N HIS A 280 7.64 15.01 9.95
CA HIS A 280 6.59 14.05 10.30
C HIS A 280 5.29 14.79 10.64
N VAL A 281 5.32 15.74 11.58
CA VAL A 281 4.12 16.40 12.13
C VAL A 281 4.21 17.92 11.94
N ALA A 282 3.11 18.54 11.51
CA ALA A 282 2.88 19.97 11.59
C ALA A 282 1.70 20.25 12.53
N ASN A 283 1.88 21.17 13.47
CA ASN A 283 0.83 21.63 14.37
C ASN A 283 0.39 23.05 13.97
N PHE A 284 -0.90 23.23 13.74
CA PHE A 284 -1.49 24.51 13.39
C PHE A 284 -2.41 25.03 14.50
N ASP A 285 -2.56 26.35 14.56
CA ASP A 285 -3.63 26.98 15.32
C ASP A 285 -4.96 26.79 14.58
N PRO A 286 -5.97 26.12 15.18
CA PRO A 286 -7.20 25.78 14.49
C PRO A 286 -8.08 27.00 14.15
N TRP A 287 -7.88 28.14 14.81
CA TRP A 287 -8.69 29.35 14.63
C TRP A 287 -8.13 30.31 13.59
N THR A 288 -6.82 30.30 13.38
CA THR A 288 -6.13 31.20 12.45
C THR A 288 -5.60 30.47 11.22
N GLY A 289 -5.34 29.17 11.32
CA GLY A 289 -4.64 28.39 10.29
C GLY A 289 -3.12 28.58 10.31
N ALA A 290 -2.57 29.35 11.26
CA ALA A 290 -1.15 29.61 11.35
C ALA A 290 -0.39 28.37 11.83
N LEU A 291 0.75 28.06 11.20
CA LEU A 291 1.68 27.04 11.68
C LEU A 291 2.24 27.47 13.05
N LYS A 292 2.12 26.59 14.05
CA LYS A 292 2.69 26.78 15.38
C LYS A 292 4.10 26.18 15.46
N GLU A 293 4.23 24.93 15.03
CA GLU A 293 5.48 24.17 15.16
C GLU A 293 5.50 22.95 14.22
N ARG A 294 6.71 22.40 14.03
CA ARG A 294 6.94 21.15 13.31
C ARG A 294 7.71 20.19 14.19
N LEU A 295 7.24 18.95 14.26
CA LEU A 295 7.66 17.96 15.24
C LEU A 295 7.84 16.59 14.59
N THR A 296 8.23 15.62 15.42
CA THR A 296 8.22 14.21 15.07
C THR A 296 7.60 13.38 16.18
N ASN A 297 6.86 12.34 15.80
CA ASN A 297 6.32 11.34 16.73
C ASN A 297 7.14 10.03 16.70
N GLN A 298 7.78 9.72 15.57
CA GLN A 298 8.46 8.44 15.34
C GLN A 298 9.86 8.56 14.73
N GLY A 299 10.23 9.75 14.23
CA GLY A 299 11.58 10.02 13.73
C GLY A 299 12.57 10.25 14.85
N TYR A 300 13.84 10.31 14.51
CA TYR A 300 14.94 10.53 15.44
C TYR A 300 14.88 11.90 16.12
N SER A 301 14.59 12.97 15.36
CA SER A 301 14.45 14.32 15.90
C SER A 301 13.40 15.12 15.09
N HIS A 302 13.01 16.30 15.57
CA HIS A 302 12.07 17.17 14.85
C HIS A 302 12.61 17.65 13.49
N THR A 303 13.94 17.66 13.35
CA THR A 303 14.63 18.07 12.12
C THR A 303 15.08 16.88 11.28
N SER A 304 14.98 15.65 11.78
CA SER A 304 15.40 14.47 11.03
C SER A 304 14.42 14.08 9.92
N CYS A 305 14.88 13.20 9.04
CA CYS A 305 14.10 12.55 8.01
C CYS A 305 13.83 11.08 8.37
N TRP A 306 12.70 10.88 9.03
CA TRP A 306 12.13 9.55 9.26
C TRP A 306 11.80 8.87 7.93
N SER A 307 12.42 7.73 7.65
CA SER A 307 12.44 7.15 6.31
C SER A 307 11.06 6.72 5.81
N ARG A 308 10.20 6.21 6.70
CA ARG A 308 8.81 5.87 6.34
C ARG A 308 7.94 7.11 6.11
N GLY A 309 8.18 8.22 6.81
CA GLY A 309 7.52 9.49 6.53
C GLY A 309 7.87 10.00 5.12
N GLN A 310 9.14 9.88 4.74
CA GLN A 310 9.58 10.19 3.38
C GLN A 310 8.92 9.25 2.35
N ALA A 311 8.80 7.96 2.66
CA ALA A 311 8.12 7.00 1.79
C ALA A 311 6.62 7.34 1.60
N TRP A 312 5.93 7.77 2.66
CA TRP A 312 4.56 8.26 2.58
C TRP A 312 4.44 9.52 1.71
N ALA A 313 5.40 10.44 1.79
CA ALA A 313 5.44 11.59 0.89
C ALA A 313 5.56 11.15 -0.58
N ILE A 314 6.49 10.24 -0.90
CA ILE A 314 6.70 9.74 -2.26
C ILE A 314 5.41 9.13 -2.81
N ALA A 315 4.84 8.15 -2.12
CA ALA A 315 3.66 7.43 -2.59
C ALA A 315 2.41 8.32 -2.58
N GLY A 316 2.21 9.13 -1.54
CA GLY A 316 1.04 9.98 -1.37
C GLY A 316 0.96 11.11 -2.40
N PHE A 317 2.08 11.78 -2.69
CA PHE A 317 2.09 12.80 -3.75
C PHE A 317 1.99 12.19 -5.15
N ALA A 318 2.61 11.03 -5.40
CA ALA A 318 2.44 10.33 -6.67
C ALA A 318 0.98 9.92 -6.90
N LYS A 319 0.31 9.40 -5.86
CA LYS A 319 -1.13 9.06 -5.92
C LYS A 319 -2.00 10.30 -6.09
N SER A 320 -1.70 11.39 -5.40
CA SER A 320 -2.41 12.67 -5.56
C SER A 320 -2.30 13.20 -7.00
N TYR A 321 -1.14 13.04 -7.66
CA TYR A 321 -0.99 13.37 -9.08
C TYR A 321 -1.84 12.46 -9.97
N GLU A 322 -1.84 11.15 -9.75
CA GLU A 322 -2.63 10.20 -10.55
C GLU A 322 -4.12 10.57 -10.59
N TRP A 323 -4.66 11.05 -9.47
CA TRP A 323 -6.04 11.49 -9.37
C TRP A 323 -6.31 12.87 -9.95
N SER A 324 -5.40 13.83 -9.76
CA SER A 324 -5.66 15.24 -10.04
C SER A 324 -5.05 15.76 -11.33
N GLY A 325 -4.00 15.13 -11.83
CA GLY A 325 -3.15 15.65 -12.91
C GLY A 325 -2.33 16.90 -12.54
N ASP A 326 -2.31 17.34 -11.27
CA ASP A 326 -1.57 18.52 -10.84
C ASP A 326 -0.06 18.22 -10.80
N ASN A 327 0.65 18.71 -11.82
CA ASN A 327 2.10 18.48 -12.00
C ASN A 327 2.93 18.82 -10.76
N SER A 328 2.47 19.77 -9.94
CA SER A 328 3.19 20.18 -8.75
C SER A 328 3.30 19.04 -7.71
N PHE A 329 2.40 18.06 -7.73
CA PHE A 329 2.50 16.85 -6.90
C PHE A 329 3.45 15.82 -7.49
N LEU A 330 3.47 15.62 -8.82
CA LEU A 330 4.45 14.73 -9.45
C LEU A 330 5.88 15.21 -9.22
N ASP A 331 6.12 16.51 -9.35
CA ASP A 331 7.44 17.09 -9.07
C ASP A 331 7.84 16.90 -7.60
N THR A 332 6.89 17.05 -6.67
CA THR A 332 7.15 16.79 -5.24
C THR A 332 7.49 15.32 -5.00
N ALA A 333 6.72 14.39 -5.58
CA ALA A 333 6.96 12.96 -5.44
C ALA A 333 8.35 12.56 -5.99
N LYS A 334 8.72 13.10 -7.16
CA LYS A 334 10.04 12.89 -7.78
C LYS A 334 11.18 13.42 -6.91
N ASN A 335 11.09 14.66 -6.45
CA ASN A 335 12.14 15.24 -5.63
C ASN A 335 12.28 14.52 -4.27
N CYS A 336 11.16 14.13 -3.65
CA CYS A 336 11.18 13.30 -2.45
C CYS A 336 11.81 11.91 -2.71
N ALA A 337 11.55 11.32 -3.88
CA ALA A 337 12.15 10.05 -4.27
C ALA A 337 13.65 10.19 -4.53
N ASP A 338 14.08 11.26 -5.20
CA ASP A 338 15.49 11.55 -5.48
C ASP A 338 16.27 11.79 -4.18
N TYR A 339 15.69 12.53 -3.21
CA TYR A 339 16.25 12.66 -1.87
C TYR A 339 16.42 11.30 -1.19
N PHE A 340 15.36 10.48 -1.19
CA PHE A 340 15.38 9.15 -0.58
C PHE A 340 16.46 8.26 -1.20
N LEU A 341 16.54 8.22 -2.54
CA LEU A 341 17.54 7.45 -3.28
C LEU A 341 18.97 7.93 -3.02
N GLY A 342 19.18 9.24 -2.92
CA GLY A 342 20.49 9.83 -2.61
C GLY A 342 20.98 9.56 -1.19
N ARG A 343 20.08 9.16 -0.27
CA ARG A 343 20.40 8.84 1.14
C ARG A 343 20.39 7.33 1.42
N LEU A 344 20.08 6.48 0.44
CA LEU A 344 20.10 5.02 0.64
C LEU A 344 21.53 4.53 0.87
N PRO A 345 21.74 3.58 1.81
CA PRO A 345 23.01 2.88 1.94
C PRO A 345 23.25 1.94 0.75
N ASP A 346 24.47 1.39 0.66
CA ASP A 346 24.85 0.39 -0.37
C ASP A 346 23.96 -0.86 -0.35
N THR A 347 23.31 -1.14 0.78
CA THR A 347 22.33 -2.24 0.90
C THR A 347 20.99 -1.93 0.23
N HIS A 348 20.78 -0.72 -0.29
CA HIS A 348 19.51 -0.26 -0.88
C HIS A 348 18.27 -0.38 0.02
N ILE A 349 18.44 -0.65 1.31
CA ILE A 349 17.38 -0.73 2.32
C ILE A 349 17.55 0.48 3.23
N PRO A 350 16.54 1.35 3.35
CA PRO A 350 16.65 2.55 4.17
C PRO A 350 16.84 2.17 5.65
N PRO A 351 17.60 2.97 6.42
CA PRO A 351 17.52 2.93 7.87
C PRO A 351 16.12 3.37 8.32
N TRP A 352 15.76 3.16 9.59
CA TRP A 352 14.52 3.70 10.15
C TRP A 352 14.44 5.24 10.12
N ASP A 353 15.57 5.93 10.16
CA ASP A 353 15.71 7.38 10.02
C ASP A 353 17.06 7.70 9.37
N PHE A 354 17.07 8.61 8.38
CA PHE A 354 18.27 8.91 7.61
C PHE A 354 19.33 9.68 8.40
N ASP A 355 18.97 10.32 9.51
CA ASP A 355 19.87 11.23 10.23
C ASP A 355 20.32 10.67 11.60
N ALA A 356 19.74 9.55 12.04
CA ALA A 356 20.07 8.94 13.33
C ALA A 356 21.49 8.33 13.42
N GLN A 357 22.17 8.06 12.30
CA GLN A 357 23.54 7.52 12.30
C GLN A 357 24.60 8.59 12.54
N GLU A 358 24.34 9.83 12.11
CA GLU A 358 25.33 10.90 12.14
C GLU A 358 25.69 11.33 13.59
N GLU A 359 24.84 11.00 14.58
CA GLU A 359 25.04 11.39 15.99
C GLU A 359 25.22 10.23 16.99
N SER A 360 24.75 9.01 16.71
CA SER A 360 24.61 7.95 17.74
C SER A 360 25.86 7.09 17.97
N GLY A 361 26.90 7.18 17.12
CA GLY A 361 28.10 6.35 17.22
C GLY A 361 27.87 4.83 17.06
N ALA A 362 26.65 4.40 16.75
CA ALA A 362 26.30 3.01 16.52
C ALA A 362 26.82 2.54 15.14
N THR A 363 27.38 1.33 15.09
CA THR A 363 27.98 0.77 13.86
C THR A 363 26.97 0.51 12.74
N THR A 364 25.69 0.28 13.05
CA THR A 364 24.61 0.06 12.08
C THR A 364 23.24 0.44 12.67
N GLN A 365 22.46 1.25 11.97
CA GLN A 365 21.07 1.56 12.34
C GLN A 365 20.12 0.41 11.99
N PRO A 366 18.99 0.22 12.73
CA PRO A 366 17.97 -0.71 12.29
C PRO A 366 17.39 -0.34 10.92
N PRO A 367 17.17 -1.32 10.02
CA PRO A 367 16.53 -1.08 8.74
C PRO A 367 15.04 -0.76 8.91
N ASP A 368 14.43 -0.24 7.85
CA ASP A 368 12.98 -0.23 7.73
C ASP A 368 12.51 -0.72 6.34
N THR A 369 12.29 -2.03 6.24
CA THR A 369 11.74 -2.64 5.02
C THR A 369 10.34 -2.13 4.68
N SER A 370 9.58 -1.63 5.64
CA SER A 370 8.27 -1.03 5.36
C SER A 370 8.41 0.28 4.57
N ALA A 371 9.34 1.16 4.96
CA ALA A 371 9.70 2.35 4.17
C ALA A 371 10.19 1.98 2.77
N ALA A 372 11.01 0.92 2.66
CA ALA A 372 11.50 0.42 1.38
C ALA A 372 10.36 0.03 0.43
N MET A 373 9.39 -0.75 0.91
CA MET A 373 8.26 -1.22 0.09
C MET A 373 7.31 -0.10 -0.32
N VAL A 374 7.04 0.84 0.59
CA VAL A 374 6.20 2.00 0.30
C VAL A 374 6.88 2.92 -0.72
N ALA A 375 8.17 3.21 -0.55
CA ALA A 375 8.91 4.07 -1.47
C ALA A 375 9.01 3.43 -2.85
N ALA A 376 9.29 2.12 -2.93
CA ALA A 376 9.32 1.38 -4.18
C ALA A 376 7.94 1.40 -4.89
N TYR A 377 6.85 1.23 -4.14
CA TYR A 377 5.49 1.38 -4.69
C TYR A 377 5.25 2.79 -5.24
N GLY A 378 5.61 3.83 -4.49
CA GLY A 378 5.50 5.22 -4.95
C GLY A 378 6.33 5.49 -6.21
N MET A 379 7.52 4.91 -6.32
CA MET A 379 8.36 4.99 -7.52
C MET A 379 7.73 4.30 -8.75
N LEU A 380 6.94 3.23 -8.58
CA LEU A 380 6.14 2.67 -9.68
C LEU A 380 5.05 3.64 -10.16
N LEU A 381 4.40 4.35 -9.23
CA LEU A 381 3.40 5.36 -9.57
C LEU A 381 4.03 6.54 -10.35
N ILE A 382 5.21 7.00 -9.91
CA ILE A 382 5.99 8.01 -10.62
C ILE A 382 6.38 7.50 -12.02
N HIS A 383 6.85 6.26 -12.12
CA HIS A 383 7.20 5.65 -13.40
C HIS A 383 6.03 5.60 -14.37
N GLN A 384 4.87 5.10 -13.92
CA GLN A 384 3.66 5.04 -14.73
C GLN A 384 3.22 6.43 -15.20
N SER A 385 3.35 7.43 -14.33
CA SER A 385 3.05 8.84 -14.61
C SER A 385 3.97 9.44 -15.69
N LEU A 386 5.26 9.13 -15.65
CA LEU A 386 6.22 9.60 -16.64
C LEU A 386 6.06 8.87 -17.98
N GLN A 387 5.78 7.56 -17.96
CA GLN A 387 5.50 6.78 -19.17
C GLN A 387 4.28 7.31 -19.92
N SER A 388 3.20 7.66 -19.22
CA SER A 388 2.00 8.23 -19.86
C SER A 388 2.27 9.58 -20.54
N ARG A 389 3.34 10.28 -20.11
CA ARG A 389 3.85 11.52 -20.68
C ARG A 389 4.97 11.31 -21.72
N SER A 390 5.33 10.07 -22.02
CA SER A 390 6.49 9.73 -22.87
C SER A 390 7.82 10.32 -22.38
N GLU A 391 7.96 10.48 -21.07
CA GLU A 391 9.17 10.98 -20.41
C GLU A 391 10.06 9.81 -19.93
N PRO A 392 11.40 9.98 -19.94
CA PRO A 392 12.30 8.97 -19.38
C PRO A 392 12.07 8.83 -17.87
N SER A 393 12.17 7.60 -17.37
CA SER A 393 11.92 7.31 -15.96
C SER A 393 12.96 6.32 -15.41
N PRO A 394 13.90 6.80 -14.56
CA PRO A 394 14.85 5.92 -13.87
C PRO A 394 14.20 5.14 -12.71
N TYR A 395 13.02 5.56 -12.27
CA TYR A 395 12.38 5.09 -11.04
C TYR A 395 12.00 3.61 -11.05
N LEU A 396 11.72 3.01 -12.23
CA LEU A 396 11.48 1.56 -12.31
C LEU A 396 12.73 0.77 -11.87
N GLY A 397 13.90 1.10 -12.42
CA GLY A 397 15.14 0.41 -12.07
C GLY A 397 15.50 0.56 -10.59
N HIS A 398 15.29 1.75 -10.02
CA HIS A 398 15.48 2.00 -8.59
C HIS A 398 14.51 1.20 -7.71
N ALA A 399 13.22 1.21 -8.05
CA ALA A 399 12.20 0.47 -7.31
C ALA A 399 12.49 -1.04 -7.30
N LEU A 400 12.88 -1.61 -8.45
CA LEU A 400 13.24 -3.02 -8.57
C LEU A 400 14.49 -3.37 -7.78
N ARG A 401 15.50 -2.49 -7.75
CA ARG A 401 16.72 -2.71 -6.96
C ARG A 401 16.47 -2.73 -5.46
N ILE A 402 15.63 -1.81 -4.97
CA ILE A 402 15.20 -1.79 -3.56
C ILE A 402 14.49 -3.10 -3.21
N VAL A 403 13.53 -3.53 -4.03
CA VAL A 403 12.75 -4.75 -3.79
C VAL A 403 13.61 -6.01 -3.90
N ASP A 404 14.50 -6.10 -4.89
CA ASP A 404 15.43 -7.22 -5.01
C ASP A 404 16.32 -7.36 -3.77
N SER A 405 16.81 -6.24 -3.23
CA SER A 405 17.62 -6.26 -2.01
C SER A 405 16.81 -6.60 -0.75
N VAL A 406 15.55 -6.16 -0.67
CA VAL A 406 14.64 -6.58 0.41
C VAL A 406 14.37 -8.09 0.32
N CYS A 407 14.13 -8.62 -0.87
CA CYS A 407 13.97 -10.05 -1.10
C CYS A 407 15.23 -10.82 -0.67
N GLU A 408 16.43 -10.36 -1.07
CA GLU A 408 17.69 -11.02 -0.73
C GLU A 408 17.90 -11.13 0.80
N ARG A 409 17.56 -10.09 1.56
CA ARG A 409 18.03 -9.91 2.95
C ARG A 409 16.97 -10.08 4.02
N HIS A 410 15.70 -9.87 3.70
CA HIS A 410 14.63 -9.71 4.68
C HIS A 410 13.40 -10.60 4.45
N LEU A 411 13.49 -11.58 3.56
CA LEU A 411 12.48 -12.62 3.46
C LEU A 411 12.53 -13.56 4.65
N ASN A 412 11.38 -13.82 5.27
CA ASN A 412 11.25 -14.92 6.20
C ASN A 412 11.25 -16.28 5.48
N PRO A 413 11.65 -17.36 6.15
CA PRO A 413 11.68 -18.71 5.58
C PRO A 413 10.38 -19.11 4.90
N ALA A 414 10.50 -19.82 3.78
CA ALA A 414 9.37 -20.15 2.92
C ALA A 414 8.30 -20.97 3.64
N ALA A 415 7.03 -20.67 3.35
CA ALA A 415 5.90 -21.50 3.72
C ALA A 415 5.70 -22.62 2.69
N SER A 416 5.19 -23.76 3.15
CA SER A 416 4.91 -24.92 2.32
C SER A 416 3.55 -25.52 2.64
N GLN A 417 2.97 -26.18 1.66
CA GLN A 417 1.75 -26.96 1.82
C GLN A 417 2.10 -28.45 1.87
N LYS A 418 1.44 -29.19 2.75
CA LYS A 418 1.48 -30.65 2.77
C LYS A 418 0.07 -31.20 2.59
N GLN A 419 -0.11 -32.10 1.64
CA GLN A 419 -1.38 -32.80 1.44
C GLN A 419 -1.32 -34.17 2.12
N ASP A 420 -2.28 -34.47 2.98
CA ASP A 420 -2.50 -35.82 3.47
C ASP A 420 -3.48 -36.54 2.54
N LEU A 421 -3.01 -37.62 1.92
CA LEU A 421 -3.83 -38.43 1.01
C LEU A 421 -4.44 -39.61 1.76
N GLY A 422 -5.73 -39.83 1.53
CA GLY A 422 -6.46 -40.96 2.06
C GLY A 422 -7.15 -41.77 0.97
N THR A 423 -7.72 -42.90 1.37
CA THR A 423 -8.61 -43.68 0.51
C THR A 423 -9.98 -43.78 1.14
N ILE A 424 -11.03 -43.49 0.37
CA ILE A 424 -12.42 -43.74 0.76
C ILE A 424 -13.00 -44.90 -0.08
N PRO A 425 -13.90 -45.70 0.49
CA PRO A 425 -14.66 -46.65 -0.30
C PRO A 425 -15.60 -45.90 -1.26
N THR A 426 -15.75 -46.41 -2.48
CA THR A 426 -16.69 -45.89 -3.49
C THR A 426 -17.46 -47.03 -4.12
N VAL A 427 -18.72 -46.81 -4.45
CA VAL A 427 -19.59 -47.84 -5.03
C VAL A 427 -19.09 -48.27 -6.40
N GLU A 428 -18.66 -47.32 -7.23
CA GLU A 428 -18.33 -47.53 -8.64
C GLU A 428 -16.90 -48.04 -8.84
N ASN A 429 -15.95 -47.62 -8.00
CA ASN A 429 -14.52 -47.90 -8.18
C ASN A 429 -13.89 -48.71 -7.03
N GLY A 430 -14.68 -49.19 -6.07
CA GLY A 430 -14.20 -49.88 -4.86
C GLY A 430 -13.52 -48.95 -3.86
N ARG A 431 -12.42 -48.30 -4.24
CA ARG A 431 -11.73 -47.27 -3.45
C ARG A 431 -11.27 -46.11 -4.33
N ALA A 432 -11.46 -44.88 -3.86
CA ALA A 432 -10.91 -43.68 -4.48
C ALA A 432 -9.90 -43.00 -3.54
N THR A 433 -8.82 -42.47 -4.14
CA THR A 433 -7.87 -41.62 -3.42
C THR A 433 -8.46 -40.22 -3.31
N ILE A 434 -8.45 -39.66 -2.11
CA ILE A 434 -8.91 -38.30 -1.83
C ILE A 434 -7.84 -37.54 -1.05
N VAL A 435 -7.89 -36.21 -1.12
CA VAL A 435 -7.17 -35.34 -0.20
C VAL A 435 -7.98 -35.29 1.11
N LYS A 436 -7.43 -35.81 2.20
CA LYS A 436 -8.08 -35.81 3.53
C LYS A 436 -8.02 -34.44 4.18
N CYS A 437 -6.81 -33.88 4.23
CA CYS A 437 -6.60 -32.51 4.65
C CYS A 437 -5.42 -31.91 3.88
N VAL A 438 -5.37 -30.59 3.94
CA VAL A 438 -4.21 -29.83 3.52
C VAL A 438 -3.70 -29.12 4.76
N GLU A 439 -2.48 -29.41 5.16
CA GLU A 439 -1.81 -28.70 6.24
C GLU A 439 -0.93 -27.61 5.64
N THR A 440 -1.15 -26.37 6.07
CA THR A 440 -0.25 -25.28 5.75
C THR A 440 0.83 -25.21 6.81
N ALA A 441 2.08 -25.41 6.42
CA ALA A 441 3.22 -25.06 7.25
C ALA A 441 3.65 -23.64 6.87
N ALA A 442 3.38 -22.65 7.73
CA ALA A 442 3.76 -21.25 7.52
C ALA A 442 5.29 -21.00 7.35
N GLY A 443 6.10 -22.06 7.50
CA GLY A 443 7.54 -21.97 7.69
C GLY A 443 7.87 -21.47 9.10
N LEU A 444 9.02 -20.81 9.25
CA LEU A 444 9.30 -19.93 10.38
C LEU A 444 8.78 -18.53 10.03
N GLY A 445 7.84 -17.99 10.80
CA GLY A 445 7.38 -16.59 10.65
C GLY A 445 6.02 -16.42 9.96
N ASP A 446 5.10 -15.71 10.60
CA ASP A 446 3.79 -15.32 10.06
C ASP A 446 3.89 -14.23 8.98
N THR A 447 4.91 -13.37 9.04
CA THR A 447 5.12 -12.29 8.06
C THR A 447 5.91 -12.76 6.84
N ILE A 448 5.69 -12.13 5.69
CA ILE A 448 6.52 -12.31 4.49
C ILE A 448 7.90 -11.69 4.74
N LEU A 449 7.93 -10.46 5.25
CA LEU A 449 9.15 -9.70 5.49
C LEU A 449 9.48 -9.56 6.98
N ASN A 450 10.76 -9.41 7.29
CA ASN A 450 11.28 -8.90 8.56
C ASN A 450 12.04 -7.56 8.32
N GLY A 451 12.79 -7.06 9.31
CA GLY A 451 13.62 -5.86 9.14
C GLY A 451 12.85 -4.54 9.05
N ALA A 452 11.59 -4.49 9.47
CA ALA A 452 10.82 -3.26 9.55
C ALA A 452 10.95 -2.62 10.94
N THR A 453 10.69 -1.32 11.03
CA THR A 453 10.80 -0.56 12.29
C THR A 453 9.54 0.27 12.58
N ILE A 454 8.73 -0.10 13.57
CA ILE A 454 7.57 0.71 14.00
C ILE A 454 8.02 2.06 14.53
N ASN A 455 8.90 2.05 15.52
CA ASN A 455 9.34 3.25 16.20
C ASN A 455 10.64 2.94 16.94
N ASN A 456 11.70 3.68 16.62
CA ASN A 456 12.99 3.58 17.30
C ASN A 456 13.40 4.91 17.96
N PHE A 457 12.47 5.86 18.05
CA PHE A 457 12.64 7.13 18.75
C PHE A 457 12.96 6.89 20.23
N GLU A 458 13.92 7.63 20.78
CA GLU A 458 14.40 7.41 22.15
C GLU A 458 13.30 7.56 23.21
N PHE A 459 12.34 8.47 22.94
CA PHE A 459 11.22 8.76 23.83
C PHE A 459 9.97 7.94 23.52
N ALA A 460 10.04 6.99 22.59
CA ALA A 460 8.92 6.10 22.31
C ALA A 460 8.50 5.35 23.60
N PRO A 461 7.18 5.10 23.79
CA PRO A 461 6.72 4.21 24.86
C PRO A 461 7.34 2.82 24.74
N ARG A 462 7.58 2.36 23.51
CA ARG A 462 8.26 1.12 23.16
C ARG A 462 9.10 1.33 21.91
N ARG A 463 10.35 0.88 21.94
CA ARG A 463 11.24 0.85 20.77
C ARG A 463 11.14 -0.52 20.12
N TRP A 464 10.51 -0.58 18.96
CA TRP A 464 10.35 -1.79 18.16
C TRP A 464 10.94 -1.55 16.78
N ALA A 465 12.04 -2.25 16.53
CA ALA A 465 12.82 -2.22 15.32
C ALA A 465 13.25 -3.64 14.96
N ASP A 466 13.59 -3.87 13.70
CA ASP A 466 14.02 -5.16 13.16
C ASP A 466 13.00 -6.30 13.42
N HIS A 467 11.79 -6.12 12.91
CA HIS A 467 10.72 -7.10 13.05
C HIS A 467 9.79 -7.13 11.82
N GLY A 468 8.82 -8.03 11.81
CA GLY A 468 7.83 -8.11 10.73
C GLY A 468 6.67 -7.14 10.93
N LEU A 469 6.10 -6.63 9.83
CA LEU A 469 5.00 -5.66 9.83
C LEU A 469 3.96 -5.95 8.75
N VAL A 470 2.69 -5.91 9.13
CA VAL A 470 1.57 -6.26 8.23
C VAL A 470 1.48 -5.36 7.00
N TYR A 471 1.77 -4.07 7.15
CA TYR A 471 1.76 -3.15 6.01
C TYR A 471 3.00 -3.29 5.12
N ALA A 472 4.14 -3.75 5.65
CA ALA A 472 5.29 -4.08 4.80
C ALA A 472 4.93 -5.24 3.85
N ASP A 473 4.29 -6.27 4.39
CA ASP A 473 3.75 -7.40 3.62
C ASP A 473 2.71 -6.93 2.61
N TYR A 474 1.78 -6.04 3.02
CA TYR A 474 0.77 -5.48 2.11
C TYR A 474 1.40 -4.77 0.92
N PHE A 475 2.35 -3.86 1.15
CA PHE A 475 3.02 -3.13 0.07
C PHE A 475 3.91 -4.05 -0.78
N PHE A 476 4.45 -5.13 -0.23
CA PHE A 476 5.17 -6.15 -0.99
C PHE A 476 4.26 -6.84 -2.03
N VAL A 477 3.06 -7.29 -1.61
CA VAL A 477 2.11 -7.94 -2.53
C VAL A 477 1.52 -6.92 -3.52
N LEU A 478 1.21 -5.70 -3.05
CA LEU A 478 0.70 -4.61 -3.87
C LEU A 478 1.69 -4.22 -4.97
N PHE A 479 2.98 -4.13 -4.63
CA PHE A 479 4.06 -3.86 -5.59
C PHE A 479 4.11 -4.93 -6.69
N GLY A 480 4.07 -6.20 -6.31
CA GLY A 480 4.02 -7.31 -7.27
C GLY A 480 2.81 -7.21 -8.21
N ASN A 481 1.62 -6.96 -7.69
CA ASN A 481 0.42 -6.76 -8.50
C ASN A 481 0.56 -5.56 -9.44
N LYS A 482 1.16 -4.45 -8.96
CA LYS A 482 1.36 -3.25 -9.75
C LYS A 482 2.31 -3.46 -10.92
N LEU A 483 3.36 -4.27 -10.75
CA LEU A 483 4.25 -4.67 -11.86
C LEU A 483 3.51 -5.47 -12.94
N LEU A 484 2.58 -6.35 -12.54
CA LEU A 484 1.75 -7.11 -13.48
C LEU A 484 0.80 -6.18 -14.24
N GLU A 485 0.11 -5.28 -13.52
CA GLU A 485 -0.79 -4.26 -14.11
C GLU A 485 -0.06 -3.42 -15.18
N MET A 486 1.17 -3.01 -14.88
CA MET A 486 1.98 -2.18 -15.78
C MET A 486 2.64 -2.97 -16.92
N ASN A 487 2.57 -4.32 -16.90
CA ASN A 487 3.40 -5.19 -17.75
C ASN A 487 4.91 -4.85 -17.69
N ALA A 488 5.38 -4.28 -16.58
CA ALA A 488 6.72 -3.69 -16.47
C ALA A 488 7.86 -4.73 -16.53
N LEU A 489 7.59 -5.96 -16.12
CA LEU A 489 8.57 -7.06 -16.22
C LEU A 489 8.80 -7.52 -17.66
N ARG A 490 7.87 -7.23 -18.58
CA ARG A 490 8.10 -7.48 -20.02
C ARG A 490 8.91 -6.39 -20.69
N SER A 491 8.82 -5.14 -20.24
CA SER A 491 9.65 -4.07 -20.81
C SER A 491 11.13 -4.20 -20.46
N LEU A 492 11.45 -5.02 -19.45
CA LEU A 492 12.82 -5.38 -19.06
C LEU A 492 13.32 -6.65 -19.76
N ALA A 493 12.47 -7.30 -20.57
CA ALA A 493 12.68 -8.59 -21.19
C ALA A 493 12.79 -8.49 -22.71
#